data_AF-A0A7S0SWA4-F1
#
_entry.id   AF-A0A7S0SWA4-F1
#
_cell.length_a   1.000
_cell.length_b   1.000
_cell.length_c   1.000
_cell.angle_alpha   90.00
_cell.angle_beta   90.00
_cell.angle_gamma   90.00
#
_symmetry.space_group_name_H-M   'P 1'
#
loop_
_entity.id
_entity.type
_entity.pdbx_description
1 polymer ?
#
loop_
_entity_poly.entity_id
_entity_poly.type
_entity_poly.pdbx_seq_one_letter_code
_entity_poly.pdbx_strand_id
1 'polypeptide(L)'
;NNSTESQIDTLTIGPIVGKTLNQLIDLIIYLFNHSDCSIYSSICPTISRLVQLLKIQSDRQVVKQADRQVDIEADSYFNVRRYVDRLLVAIYNQMQYSNDFTFDNDDDDDAEEMQAKKVIRKLFVNVCRILPQMCLQLVS
;
A
#
# COMPACT_ATOMS: atom_id res chain seq x y z
N ASN A 1 30.42 13.37 17.59
CA ASN A 1 30.65 12.01 17.04
C ASN A 1 29.39 11.19 16.78
N ASN A 2 28.17 11.66 17.09
CA ASN A 2 26.95 10.85 16.90
C ASN A 2 26.35 10.90 15.47
N SER A 3 26.90 11.70 14.57
CA SER A 3 26.32 11.91 13.22
C SER A 3 26.74 10.85 12.20
N THR A 4 27.86 10.16 12.44
CA THR A 4 28.44 9.16 11.53
C THR A 4 27.87 7.76 11.72
N GLU A 5 27.52 7.33 12.94
CA GLU A 5 26.89 6.02 13.19
C GLU A 5 25.48 5.92 12.58
N SER A 6 24.67 6.99 12.69
CA SER A 6 23.33 7.05 12.11
C SER A 6 23.31 6.97 10.57
N GLN A 7 24.36 7.46 9.91
CA GLN A 7 24.48 7.39 8.45
C GLN A 7 24.86 5.98 7.98
N ILE A 8 25.69 5.27 8.73
CA ILE A 8 26.13 3.90 8.42
C ILE A 8 24.96 2.91 8.52
N ASP A 9 24.12 3.02 9.56
CA ASP A 9 22.94 2.15 9.71
C ASP A 9 21.93 2.33 8.57
N THR A 10 21.70 3.57 8.13
CA THR A 10 20.70 3.86 7.10
C THR A 10 21.15 3.38 5.71
N LEU A 11 22.45 3.52 5.38
CA LEU A 11 23.03 3.12 4.10
C LEU A 11 23.15 1.60 3.93
N THR A 12 23.26 0.85 5.04
CA THR A 12 23.47 -0.60 4.99
C THR A 12 22.17 -1.40 5.23
N ILE A 13 21.31 -0.93 6.14
CA ILE A 13 20.08 -1.64 6.53
C ILE A 13 18.92 -1.31 5.58
N GLY A 14 18.83 -0.07 5.11
CA GLY A 14 17.77 0.40 4.21
C GLY A 14 17.57 -0.49 2.97
N PRO A 15 18.64 -0.80 2.20
CA PRO A 15 18.54 -1.69 1.04
C PRO A 15 18.07 -3.10 1.37
N ILE A 16 18.53 -3.66 2.49
CA ILE A 16 18.15 -5.01 2.92
C ILE A 16 16.67 -5.06 3.28
N VAL A 17 16.21 -4.09 4.09
CA VAL A 17 14.79 -3.98 4.48
C VAL A 17 13.92 -3.76 3.26
N GLY A 18 14.32 -2.86 2.34
CA GLY A 18 13.60 -2.62 1.08
C GLY A 18 13.49 -3.88 0.22
N LYS A 19 14.57 -4.65 0.08
CA LYS A 19 14.58 -5.92 -0.67
C LYS A 19 13.68 -6.98 -0.04
N THR A 20 13.74 -7.13 1.28
CA THR A 20 12.86 -8.07 2.01
C THR A 20 11.40 -7.66 1.87
N LEU A 21 11.08 -6.38 2.03
CA LEU A 21 9.71 -5.89 1.85
C LEU A 21 9.22 -6.12 0.42
N ASN A 22 10.05 -5.91 -0.61
CA ASN A 22 9.69 -6.23 -2.00
C ASN A 22 9.29 -7.70 -2.19
N GLN A 23 9.96 -8.63 -1.51
CA GLN A 23 9.64 -10.06 -1.56
C GLN A 23 8.32 -10.39 -0.84
N LEU A 24 7.97 -9.62 0.20
CA LEU A 24 6.75 -9.82 0.98
C LEU A 24 5.51 -9.19 0.35
N ILE A 25 5.64 -8.22 -0.55
CA ILE A 25 4.50 -7.52 -1.15
C ILE A 25 3.55 -8.50 -1.87
N ASP A 26 4.08 -9.49 -2.58
CA ASP A 26 3.26 -10.49 -3.27
C ASP A 26 2.40 -11.29 -2.28
N LEU A 27 3.00 -11.69 -1.15
CA LEU A 27 2.30 -12.40 -0.09
C LEU A 27 1.27 -11.51 0.61
N ILE A 28 1.60 -10.24 0.88
CA ILE A 28 0.67 -9.28 1.49
C ILE A 28 -0.55 -9.07 0.59
N ILE A 29 -0.34 -8.87 -0.72
CA ILE A 29 -1.43 -8.69 -1.68
C ILE A 29 -2.26 -9.98 -1.82
N TYR A 30 -1.61 -11.14 -1.79
CA TYR A 30 -2.30 -12.43 -1.78
C TYR A 30 -3.22 -12.57 -0.56
N LEU A 31 -2.70 -12.32 0.64
CA LEU A 31 -3.49 -12.37 1.88
C LEU A 31 -4.61 -11.33 1.88
N PHE A 32 -4.36 -10.15 1.29
CA PHE A 32 -5.39 -9.13 1.15
C PHE A 32 -6.52 -9.51 0.23
N ASN A 33 -6.25 -10.30 -0.82
CA ASN A 33 -7.26 -10.79 -1.76
C ASN A 33 -7.97 -12.06 -1.27
N HIS A 34 -7.70 -12.50 -0.03
CA HIS A 34 -8.41 -13.65 0.52
C HIS A 34 -9.91 -13.33 0.68
N SER A 35 -10.77 -14.31 0.45
CA SER A 35 -12.22 -14.17 0.58
C SER A 35 -12.73 -14.10 2.03
N ASP A 36 -11.84 -14.28 3.00
CA ASP A 36 -12.17 -14.37 4.42
C ASP A 36 -11.87 -13.01 5.06
N CYS A 37 -12.91 -12.41 5.65
CA CYS A 37 -12.84 -11.11 6.31
C CYS A 37 -11.78 -11.04 7.39
N SER A 38 -11.68 -12.06 8.24
CA SER A 38 -10.71 -12.10 9.32
C SER A 38 -9.28 -12.14 8.78
N ILE A 39 -9.05 -12.80 7.64
CA ILE A 39 -7.72 -12.85 7.01
C ILE A 39 -7.33 -11.51 6.41
N TYR A 40 -8.13 -10.92 5.52
CA TYR A 40 -7.74 -9.66 4.87
C TYR A 40 -7.76 -8.47 5.85
N SER A 41 -8.63 -8.49 6.86
CA SER A 41 -8.69 -7.44 7.88
C SER A 41 -7.43 -7.44 8.75
N SER A 42 -6.90 -8.62 9.10
CA SER A 42 -5.69 -8.75 9.92
C SER A 42 -4.45 -8.11 9.30
N ILE A 43 -4.38 -8.04 7.96
CA ILE A 43 -3.25 -7.46 7.23
C ILE A 43 -3.46 -5.99 6.82
N CYS A 44 -4.66 -5.42 7.05
CA CYS A 44 -4.96 -4.02 6.76
C CYS A 44 -3.96 -3.03 7.40
N PRO A 45 -3.52 -3.21 8.67
CA PRO A 45 -2.49 -2.36 9.26
C PRO A 45 -1.17 -2.38 8.49
N THR A 46 -0.76 -3.55 8.00
CA THR A 46 0.45 -3.73 7.19
C THR A 46 0.33 -3.01 5.85
N ILE A 47 -0.82 -3.12 5.18
CA ILE A 47 -1.07 -2.37 3.93
C ILE A 47 -1.06 -0.87 4.20
N SER A 48 -1.72 -0.40 5.26
CA SER A 48 -1.71 1.00 5.65
C SER A 48 -0.28 1.53 5.79
N ARG A 49 0.59 0.76 6.44
CA ARG A 49 2.00 1.12 6.59
C ARG A 49 2.76 1.11 5.27
N LEU A 50 2.53 0.12 4.41
CA LEU A 50 3.12 0.06 3.07
C LEU A 50 2.72 1.29 2.24
N VAL A 51 1.43 1.65 2.23
CA VAL A 51 0.90 2.84 1.54
C VAL A 51 1.58 4.12 2.04
N GLN A 52 1.81 4.24 3.36
CA GLN A 52 2.57 5.38 3.90
C GLN A 52 4.02 5.42 3.39
N LEU A 53 4.70 4.27 3.34
CA LEU A 53 6.07 4.18 2.82
C LEU A 53 6.13 4.55 1.33
N LEU A 54 5.20 4.03 0.53
CA LEU A 54 5.08 4.34 -0.89
C LEU A 54 4.80 5.84 -1.11
N LYS A 55 3.95 6.44 -0.27
CA LYS A 55 3.69 7.89 -0.30
C LYS A 55 4.95 8.69 -0.03
N ILE A 56 5.67 8.39 1.06
CA ILE A 56 6.91 9.08 1.43
C ILE A 56 7.94 8.98 0.29
N GLN A 57 8.05 7.81 -0.35
CA GLN A 57 8.97 7.65 -1.48
C GLN A 57 8.52 8.46 -2.71
N SER A 58 7.22 8.46 -3.03
CA SER A 58 6.66 9.25 -4.14
C SER A 58 6.93 10.75 -3.94
N ASP A 59 6.64 11.27 -2.75
CA ASP A 59 6.85 12.69 -2.40
C ASP A 59 8.34 13.07 -2.52
N ARG A 60 9.26 12.18 -2.10
CA ARG A 60 10.71 12.39 -2.27
C ARG A 60 11.16 12.39 -3.73
N GLN A 61 10.56 11.55 -4.58
CA GLN A 61 10.87 11.53 -6.02
C GLN A 61 10.44 12.84 -6.70
N VAL A 62 9.28 13.40 -6.32
CA VAL A 62 8.80 14.69 -6.84
C VAL A 62 9.76 15.84 -6.46
N VAL A 63 10.20 15.89 -5.20
CA VAL A 63 11.16 16.93 -4.74
C VAL A 63 12.50 16.82 -5.47
N LYS A 64 13.05 15.61 -5.63
CA LYS A 64 14.31 15.41 -6.35
C LYS A 64 14.24 15.79 -7.84
N GLN A 65 13.09 15.58 -8.48
CA GLN A 65 12.87 16.02 -9.87
C GLN A 65 12.85 17.55 -10.00
N ALA A 66 12.33 18.26 -8.99
CA ALA A 66 12.33 19.72 -8.97
C ALA A 66 13.75 20.31 -8.82
N ASP A 67 14.63 19.63 -8.07
CA ASP A 67 15.98 20.12 -7.74
C ASP A 67 17.08 19.79 -8.77
N ARG A 68 16.78 19.08 -9.86
CA ARG A 68 17.71 18.74 -10.98
C ARG A 68 19.08 18.16 -10.58
N GLN A 69 19.22 17.59 -9.38
CA GLN A 69 20.46 17.01 -8.90
C GLN A 69 20.32 15.50 -8.64
N VAL A 70 21.12 14.74 -9.41
CA VAL A 70 21.74 13.44 -9.10
C VAL A 70 20.88 12.16 -9.22
N ASP A 71 21.47 11.22 -9.97
CA ASP A 71 21.18 9.79 -10.18
C ASP A 71 19.94 9.19 -9.51
N ILE A 72 18.93 8.94 -10.35
CA ILE A 72 17.62 8.39 -10.02
C ILE A 72 17.68 6.93 -9.52
N GLU A 73 18.81 6.25 -9.68
CA GLU A 73 18.91 4.79 -9.42
C GLU A 73 19.25 4.42 -7.97
N ALA A 74 19.78 5.34 -7.15
CA ALA A 74 20.37 4.97 -5.86
C ALA A 74 19.37 4.81 -4.68
N ASP A 75 18.15 5.36 -4.77
CA ASP A 75 17.28 5.54 -3.57
C ASP A 75 15.85 4.96 -3.69
N SER A 76 15.50 4.35 -4.82
CA SER A 76 14.15 3.81 -5.03
C SER A 76 14.06 2.36 -4.56
N TYR A 77 13.89 2.15 -3.25
CA TYR A 77 13.74 0.80 -2.68
C TYR A 77 12.52 0.06 -3.24
N PHE A 78 11.47 0.77 -3.66
CA PHE A 78 10.23 0.20 -4.19
C PHE A 78 9.92 0.71 -5.61
N ASN A 79 9.38 -0.15 -6.48
CA ASN A 79 8.73 0.32 -7.70
C ASN A 79 7.31 0.81 -7.35
N VAL A 80 7.19 2.10 -7.00
CA VAL A 80 5.94 2.70 -6.48
C VAL A 80 4.77 2.44 -7.43
N ARG A 81 4.96 2.68 -8.74
CA ARG A 81 3.91 2.51 -9.74
C ARG A 81 3.37 1.08 -9.77
N ARG A 82 4.25 0.08 -9.88
CA ARG A 82 3.87 -1.34 -9.93
C ARG A 82 3.08 -1.77 -8.71
N TYR A 83 3.42 -1.25 -7.53
CA TYR A 83 2.75 -1.62 -6.28
C TYR A 83 1.43 -0.89 -6.09
N VAL A 84 1.36 0.39 -6.44
CA VAL A 84 0.11 1.16 -6.40
C VAL A 84 -0.94 0.52 -7.33
N ASP A 85 -0.58 0.13 -8.55
CA ASP A 85 -1.50 -0.54 -9.49
C ASP A 85 -2.11 -1.81 -8.87
N ARG A 86 -1.27 -2.69 -8.34
CA ARG A 86 -1.74 -3.96 -7.77
C ARG A 86 -2.54 -3.78 -6.50
N LEU A 87 -2.19 -2.80 -5.67
CA LEU A 87 -2.98 -2.44 -4.49
C LEU A 87 -4.34 -1.88 -4.89
N LEU A 88 -4.42 -1.03 -5.92
CA LEU A 88 -5.70 -0.50 -6.40
C LEU A 88 -6.63 -1.62 -6.90
N VAL A 89 -6.11 -2.57 -7.68
CA VAL A 89 -6.88 -3.74 -8.12
C VAL A 89 -7.36 -4.58 -6.94
N ALA A 90 -6.48 -4.88 -5.98
CA ALA A 90 -6.83 -5.67 -4.82
C ALA A 90 -7.87 -4.97 -3.92
N ILE A 91 -7.72 -3.67 -3.71
CA ILE A 91 -8.68 -2.83 -2.99
C ILE A 91 -10.03 -2.82 -3.70
N TYR A 92 -10.04 -2.67 -5.03
CA TYR A 92 -11.26 -2.70 -5.82
C TYR A 92 -12.00 -4.03 -5.65
N ASN A 93 -11.30 -5.16 -5.76
CA ASN A 93 -11.89 -6.48 -5.59
C ASN A 93 -12.47 -6.66 -4.19
N GLN A 94 -11.74 -6.25 -3.14
CA GLN A 94 -12.22 -6.38 -1.77
C GLN A 94 -13.36 -5.43 -1.37
N MET A 95 -13.60 -4.37 -2.16
CA MET A 95 -14.77 -3.52 -1.95
C MET A 95 -16.05 -4.11 -2.52
N GLN A 96 -15.96 -5.13 -3.38
CA GLN A 96 -17.15 -5.79 -3.93
C GLN A 96 -17.78 -6.71 -2.88
N TYR A 97 -19.11 -6.75 -2.84
CA TYR A 97 -19.83 -7.81 -2.14
C TYR A 97 -19.99 -8.99 -3.10
N SER A 98 -20.15 -10.21 -2.57
CA SER A 98 -20.53 -11.33 -3.41
C SER A 98 -21.90 -11.07 -4.05
N ASN A 99 -22.15 -11.65 -5.21
CA ASN A 99 -23.44 -11.49 -5.90
C ASN A 99 -24.61 -12.02 -5.07
N ASP A 100 -24.33 -12.96 -4.16
CA ASP A 100 -25.31 -13.60 -3.29
C ASP A 100 -25.41 -12.93 -1.91
N PHE A 101 -24.74 -11.79 -1.71
CA PHE A 101 -24.73 -11.08 -0.43
C PHE A 101 -26.12 -10.48 -0.13
N THR A 102 -26.74 -10.96 0.94
CA THR A 102 -27.95 -10.37 1.52
C THR A 102 -27.61 -9.83 2.89
N PHE A 103 -27.64 -8.51 3.04
CA PHE A 103 -27.28 -7.86 4.30
C PHE A 103 -28.32 -8.14 5.39
N ASP A 104 -27.90 -8.78 6.47
CA ASP A 104 -28.64 -8.96 7.71
C ASP A 104 -27.99 -8.10 8.82
N ASN A 105 -28.76 -7.18 9.40
CA ASN A 105 -28.23 -6.29 10.45
C ASN A 105 -28.00 -7.00 11.79
N ASP A 106 -28.63 -8.17 11.98
CA ASP A 106 -28.51 -8.96 13.20
C ASP A 106 -27.39 -10.01 13.09
N ASP A 107 -26.73 -10.10 11.93
CA ASP A 107 -25.56 -10.96 11.71
C ASP A 107 -24.26 -10.21 12.05
N ASP A 108 -23.54 -10.71 13.06
CA ASP A 108 -22.27 -10.14 13.51
C ASP A 108 -21.20 -10.21 12.41
N ASP A 109 -21.26 -11.20 11.51
CA ASP A 109 -20.29 -11.36 10.41
C ASP A 109 -20.45 -10.24 9.37
N ASP A 110 -21.70 -9.85 9.06
CA ASP A 110 -22.02 -8.73 8.17
C ASP A 110 -21.56 -7.38 8.76
N ALA A 111 -21.71 -7.23 10.08
CA ALA A 111 -21.21 -6.06 10.80
C ALA A 111 -19.68 -5.96 10.74
N GLU A 112 -18.97 -7.08 10.92
CA GLU A 112 -17.52 -7.17 10.79
C GLU A 112 -17.07 -6.83 9.36
N GLU A 113 -17.70 -7.43 8.34
CA GLU A 113 -17.37 -7.17 6.94
C GLU A 113 -17.58 -5.69 6.58
N MET A 114 -18.69 -5.09 7.03
CA MET A 114 -18.94 -3.68 6.80
C MET A 114 -17.87 -2.79 7.45
N GLN A 115 -17.43 -3.13 8.66
CA GLN A 115 -16.39 -2.40 9.36
C GLN A 115 -15.02 -2.54 8.65
N ALA A 116 -14.69 -3.74 8.19
CA ALA A 116 -13.48 -3.99 7.42
C ALA A 116 -13.49 -3.20 6.10
N LYS A 117 -14.62 -3.18 5.38
CA LYS A 117 -14.79 -2.38 4.16
C LYS A 117 -14.66 -0.87 4.39
N LYS A 118 -15.06 -0.34 5.56
CA LYS A 118 -14.79 1.07 5.92
C LYS A 118 -13.28 1.35 6.01
N VAL A 119 -12.48 0.40 6.52
CA VAL A 119 -11.02 0.53 6.56
C VAL A 119 -10.45 0.51 5.14
N ILE A 120 -10.92 -0.39 4.29
CA ILE A 120 -10.47 -0.51 2.89
C ILE A 120 -10.77 0.76 2.10
N ARG A 121 -11.93 1.40 2.30
CA ARG A 121 -12.25 2.71 1.68
C ARG A 121 -11.25 3.79 2.07
N LYS A 122 -10.79 3.81 3.33
CA LYS A 122 -9.73 4.74 3.77
C LYS A 122 -8.39 4.43 3.09
N LEU A 123 -8.07 3.15 2.93
CA LEU A 123 -6.87 2.72 2.18
C LEU A 123 -6.94 3.17 0.72
N PHE A 124 -8.08 2.99 0.05
CA PHE A 124 -8.32 3.45 -1.32
C PHE A 124 -7.96 4.94 -1.47
N VAL A 125 -8.54 5.81 -0.63
CA VAL A 125 -8.29 7.25 -0.66
C VAL A 125 -6.80 7.56 -0.48
N ASN A 126 -6.11 6.84 0.41
CA ASN A 126 -4.69 7.05 0.64
C ASN A 126 -3.82 6.60 -0.54
N VAL A 127 -4.15 5.47 -1.18
CA VAL A 127 -3.45 4.99 -2.37
C VAL A 127 -3.64 5.95 -3.54
N CYS A 128 -4.87 6.46 -3.75
CA CYS A 128 -5.16 7.41 -4.81
C CYS A 128 -4.38 8.72 -4.68
N ARG A 129 -3.97 9.10 -3.46
CA ARG A 129 -3.13 10.29 -3.22
C ARG A 129 -1.66 10.09 -3.60
N ILE A 130 -1.19 8.85 -3.76
CA ILE A 130 0.21 8.57 -4.10
C ILE A 130 0.47 8.86 -5.58
N LEU A 131 -0.44 8.42 -6.46
CA LEU A 131 -0.36 8.62 -7.91
C LEU A 131 -1.75 9.01 -8.47
N PRO A 132 -2.21 10.26 -8.24
CA PRO A 132 -3.55 10.71 -8.64
C PRO A 132 -3.86 10.50 -10.13
N GLN A 133 -2.84 10.64 -10.98
CA GLN A 133 -2.95 10.45 -12.43
C GLN A 133 -3.35 9.03 -12.83
N MET A 134 -3.04 8.01 -12.03
CA MET A 134 -3.38 6.62 -12.35
C MET A 134 -4.82 6.30 -12.01
N CYS A 135 -5.38 6.96 -11.00
CA CYS A 135 -6.79 6.79 -10.62
C CYS A 135 -7.73 7.34 -11.68
N LEU A 136 -7.30 8.37 -12.44
CA LEU A 136 -8.07 8.92 -13.55
C LEU A 136 -8.12 7.98 -14.77
N GLN A 137 -7.14 7.08 -14.92
CA GLN A 137 -7.06 6.12 -16.02
C GLN A 137 -7.96 4.88 -15.81
N LEU A 138 -8.51 4.69 -14.61
CA LEU A 138 -9.41 3.59 -14.30
C LEU A 138 -10.89 3.91 -14.61
N VAL A 139 -11.20 5.15 -15.04
CA VAL A 139 -12.56 5.64 -15.32
C VAL A 139 -12.77 5.96 -16.82
N SER A 140 -11.71 5.82 -17.64
CA SER A 140 -11.71 6.02 -19.09
C SER A 140 -11.80 4.71 -19.85
#